data_AF-A0A7V1CK09-F1
#
_entry.id   AF-A0A7V1CK09-F1
#
_cell.length_a   1.000
_cell.length_b   1.000
_cell.length_c   1.000
_cell.angle_alpha   90.00
_cell.angle_beta   90.00
_cell.angle_gamma   90.00
#
_symmetry.space_group_name_H-M   'P 1'
#
loop_
_entity.id
_entity.type
_entity.pdbx_description
1 polymer ?
#
loop_
_entity_poly.entity_id
_entity_poly.type
_entity_poly.pdbx_seq_one_letter_code
_entity_poly.pdbx_strand_id
1 'polypeptide(L)'
;MIGIPPFLGFFSKWLLAKGALDAVTGGIIQPWAAYTIVGAIVLSGLLNVVYYGPILINGWFGGKEERPAHAHGHGEHHEPAKEKVKLTEPSWVMVSPMMALAISTLVLGIYIKYPLKLVASVVKIYFKV
;
A
#
# COMPACT_ATOMS: atom_id res chain seq x y z
N MET A 1 -1.96 0.61 1.39
CA MET A 1 -0.87 0.13 2.29
C MET A 1 -1.10 0.58 3.72
N ILE A 2 -0.18 0.27 4.66
CA ILE A 2 -0.25 0.53 6.13
C ILE A 2 -0.98 1.82 6.51
N GLY A 3 -0.83 2.89 5.72
CA GLY A 3 -1.50 4.16 5.96
C GLY A 3 -0.69 5.02 6.91
N ILE A 4 0.62 5.14 6.64
CA ILE A 4 1.48 6.04 7.39
C ILE A 4 1.17 7.48 6.92
N PRO A 5 0.96 8.46 7.83
CA PRO A 5 0.47 9.80 7.49
C PRO A 5 1.11 10.57 6.33
N PRO A 6 2.45 10.52 6.10
CA PRO A 6 3.06 11.31 5.02
C PRO A 6 2.80 10.73 3.62
N PHE A 7 2.29 9.51 3.50
CA PHE A 7 2.04 8.88 2.19
C PHE A 7 0.62 9.11 1.71
N LEU A 8 0.45 9.26 0.39
CA LEU A 8 -0.85 9.43 -0.27
C LEU A 8 -1.89 8.36 0.12
N GLY A 9 -1.45 7.13 0.37
CA GLY A 9 -2.31 6.01 0.77
C GLY A 9 -3.01 6.20 2.13
N PHE A 10 -2.47 7.02 3.04
CA PHE A 10 -3.16 7.40 4.27
C PHE A 10 -4.35 8.31 3.98
N PHE A 11 -4.13 9.38 3.21
CA PHE A 11 -5.16 10.35 2.87
C PHE A 11 -6.36 9.71 2.15
N SER A 12 -6.11 8.75 1.26
CA SER A 12 -7.20 8.01 0.59
C SER A 12 -8.11 7.30 1.60
N LYS A 13 -7.54 6.56 2.57
CA LYS A 13 -8.32 5.88 3.62
C LYS A 13 -9.01 6.86 4.57
N TRP A 14 -8.32 7.94 4.93
CA TRP A 14 -8.87 8.99 5.80
C TRP A 14 -10.09 9.67 5.16
N LEU A 15 -10.01 9.98 3.87
CA LEU A 15 -11.12 10.59 3.13
C LEU A 15 -12.30 9.62 2.97
N LEU A 16 -12.05 8.33 2.75
CA LEU A 16 -13.11 7.31 2.74
C LEU A 16 -13.80 7.19 4.10
N ALA A 17 -13.04 7.19 5.19
CA ALA A 17 -13.60 7.15 6.55
C ALA A 17 -14.45 8.39 6.86
N LYS A 18 -13.94 9.60 6.52
CA LYS A 18 -14.72 10.83 6.67
C LYS A 18 -15.97 10.85 5.79
N GLY A 19 -15.86 10.42 4.54
CA GLY A 19 -17.01 10.33 3.62
C GLY A 19 -18.08 9.37 4.11
N ALA A 20 -17.71 8.27 4.76
CA ALA A 20 -18.66 7.37 5.40
C ALA A 20 -19.41 8.06 6.55
N LEU A 21 -18.73 8.86 7.38
CA LEU A 21 -19.37 9.60 8.46
C LEU A 21 -20.28 10.73 7.91
N ASP A 22 -19.82 11.48 6.92
CA ASP A 22 -20.60 12.56 6.29
C ASP A 22 -21.88 12.01 5.62
N ALA A 23 -21.81 10.80 5.05
CA ALA A 23 -22.97 10.12 4.47
C ALA A 23 -24.06 9.75 5.49
N VAL A 24 -23.71 9.63 6.78
CA VAL A 24 -24.70 9.46 7.87
C VAL A 24 -25.45 10.78 8.08
N THR A 25 -24.73 11.89 8.17
CA THR A 25 -25.34 13.22 8.34
C THR A 25 -26.22 13.60 7.16
N GLY A 26 -25.84 13.18 5.95
CA GLY A 26 -26.66 13.32 4.74
C GLY A 26 -27.84 12.35 4.62
N GLY A 27 -28.04 11.45 5.57
CA GLY A 27 -29.16 10.48 5.58
C GLY A 27 -29.05 9.37 4.52
N ILE A 28 -27.90 9.23 3.86
CA ILE A 28 -27.68 8.24 2.78
C ILE A 28 -27.46 6.85 3.37
N ILE A 29 -26.75 6.77 4.50
CA ILE A 29 -26.45 5.49 5.17
C ILE A 29 -26.81 5.55 6.65
N GLN A 30 -27.15 4.38 7.21
CA GLN A 30 -27.44 4.27 8.64
C GLN A 30 -26.16 4.37 9.47
N PRO A 31 -26.22 4.91 10.71
CA PRO A 31 -25.04 5.10 11.56
C PRO A 31 -24.22 3.84 11.80
N TRP A 32 -24.89 2.69 11.99
CA TRP A 32 -24.23 1.40 12.21
C TRP A 32 -23.37 0.97 11.01
N ALA A 33 -23.83 1.26 9.78
CA ALA A 33 -23.10 0.96 8.55
C ALA A 33 -21.84 1.83 8.43
N ALA A 34 -21.91 3.10 8.81
CA ALA A 34 -20.73 3.97 8.80
C ALA A 34 -19.67 3.52 9.82
N TYR A 35 -20.07 3.16 11.04
CA TYR A 35 -19.13 2.66 12.05
C TYR A 35 -18.46 1.36 11.63
N THR A 36 -19.19 0.45 10.97
CA THR A 36 -18.61 -0.78 10.42
C THR A 36 -17.65 -0.50 9.28
N ILE A 37 -17.96 0.43 8.37
CA ILE A 37 -17.04 0.85 7.30
C ILE A 37 -15.75 1.44 7.88
N VAL A 38 -15.87 2.40 8.80
CA VAL A 38 -14.70 3.03 9.44
C VAL A 38 -13.88 1.98 10.19
N GLY A 39 -14.54 1.11 10.96
CA GLY A 39 -13.90 0.00 11.66
C GLY A 39 -13.15 -0.94 10.71
N ALA A 40 -13.76 -1.31 9.59
CA ALA A 40 -13.12 -2.14 8.56
C ALA A 40 -11.91 -1.45 7.92
N ILE A 41 -11.97 -0.15 7.65
CA ILE A 41 -10.84 0.63 7.11
C ILE A 41 -9.67 0.65 8.09
N VAL A 42 -9.94 0.90 9.37
CA VAL A 42 -8.93 0.93 10.44
C VAL A 42 -8.32 -0.47 10.63
N LEU A 43 -9.16 -1.50 10.75
CA LEU A 43 -8.71 -2.88 10.91
C LEU A 43 -7.88 -3.34 9.70
N SER A 44 -8.30 -3.01 8.48
CA SER A 44 -7.51 -3.26 7.27
C SER A 44 -6.14 -2.56 7.31
N GLY A 45 -6.08 -1.32 7.81
CA GLY A 45 -4.83 -0.60 8.05
C GLY A 45 -3.91 -1.35 9.03
N LEU A 46 -4.46 -1.79 10.15
CA LEU A 46 -3.73 -2.53 11.17
C LEU A 46 -3.23 -3.89 10.66
N LEU A 47 -4.09 -4.65 9.98
CA LEU A 47 -3.72 -5.92 9.36
C LEU A 47 -2.57 -5.74 8.36
N ASN A 48 -2.56 -4.66 7.58
CA ASN A 48 -1.44 -4.36 6.69
C ASN A 48 -0.11 -4.22 7.46
N VAL A 49 -0.11 -3.68 8.69
CA VAL A 49 1.11 -3.62 9.51
C VAL A 49 1.58 -5.01 9.89
N VAL A 50 0.66 -5.87 10.31
CA VAL A 50 0.95 -7.27 10.68
C VAL A 50 1.45 -8.08 9.48
N TYR A 51 0.91 -7.87 8.28
CA TYR A 51 1.35 -8.58 7.09
C TYR A 51 2.69 -8.07 6.53
N TYR A 52 2.87 -6.75 6.45
CA TYR A 52 4.08 -6.17 5.85
C TYR A 52 5.24 -6.05 6.84
N GLY A 53 4.97 -5.95 8.14
CA GLY A 53 5.99 -5.84 9.19
C GLY A 53 7.03 -6.95 9.14
N PRO A 54 6.64 -8.24 9.17
CA PRO A 54 7.57 -9.36 9.04
C PRO A 54 8.35 -9.35 7.73
N ILE A 55 7.74 -8.88 6.64
CA ILE A 55 8.42 -8.79 5.32
C ILE A 55 9.51 -7.71 5.38
N LEU A 56 9.21 -6.54 5.93
CA LEU A 56 10.17 -5.45 6.11
C LEU A 56 11.31 -5.85 7.05
N ILE A 57 10.98 -6.45 8.19
CA ILE A 57 11.96 -6.88 9.19
C ILE A 57 12.84 -7.99 8.60
N ASN A 58 12.28 -9.01 7.99
CA ASN A 58 13.07 -10.09 7.38
C ASN A 58 13.86 -9.62 6.16
N GLY A 59 13.34 -8.65 5.39
CA GLY A 59 14.03 -8.12 4.21
C GLY A 59 15.24 -7.26 4.54
N TRP A 60 15.22 -6.52 5.66
CA TRP A 60 16.31 -5.61 6.04
C TRP A 60 17.20 -6.14 7.18
N PHE A 61 16.60 -6.86 8.14
CA PHE A 61 17.26 -7.38 9.34
C PHE A 61 17.31 -8.91 9.42
N GLY A 62 16.64 -9.62 8.51
CA GLY A 62 16.75 -11.08 8.43
C GLY A 62 18.19 -11.47 8.15
N GLY A 63 18.78 -12.27 9.03
CA GLY A 63 20.08 -12.89 8.78
C GLY A 63 20.07 -13.64 7.45
N LYS A 64 21.25 -13.79 6.83
CA LYS A 64 21.49 -14.50 5.56
C LYS A 64 21.16 -16.00 5.63
N GLU A 65 19.99 -16.38 6.10
CA GLU A 65 19.48 -17.72 5.93
C GLU A 65 18.92 -17.80 4.52
N GLU A 66 19.70 -18.51 3.69
CA GLU A 66 19.41 -18.94 2.34
C GLU A 66 17.99 -19.53 2.29
N ARG A 67 17.00 -18.68 2.03
CA ARG A 67 15.69 -19.16 1.60
C ARG A 67 15.85 -19.56 0.14
N PRO A 68 15.59 -20.83 -0.23
CA PRO A 68 15.62 -21.21 -1.62
C PRO A 68 14.61 -20.33 -2.36
N ALA A 69 15.11 -19.57 -3.32
CA ALA A 69 14.29 -18.77 -4.20
C ALA A 69 13.48 -19.73 -5.08
N HIS A 70 12.37 -20.24 -4.57
CA HIS A 70 11.38 -20.95 -5.37
C HIS A 70 10.54 -19.91 -6.14
N ALA A 71 11.20 -19.27 -7.10
CA ALA A 71 10.54 -18.71 -8.26
C ALA A 71 10.88 -19.63 -9.44
N HIS A 72 9.84 -20.01 -10.18
CA HIS A 72 9.81 -20.77 -11.44
C HIS A 72 9.48 -22.26 -11.30
N GLY A 73 8.18 -22.55 -11.51
CA GLY A 73 7.80 -23.77 -12.18
C GLY A 73 8.41 -23.78 -13.58
N HIS A 74 9.18 -24.83 -13.87
CA HIS A 74 9.11 -25.67 -15.07
C HIS A 74 10.23 -26.72 -14.97
N GLY A 75 9.84 -28.00 -15.00
CA GLY A 75 10.60 -29.09 -15.60
C GLY A 75 12.00 -29.43 -15.07
N GLU A 76 12.04 -30.55 -14.34
CA GLU A 76 13.06 -31.61 -14.42
C GLU A 76 14.53 -31.35 -13.99
N HIS A 77 14.95 -32.19 -13.02
CA HIS A 77 16.29 -32.74 -12.83
C HIS A 77 17.44 -31.78 -12.45
N HIS A 78 17.77 -31.70 -11.14
CA HIS A 78 19.06 -32.14 -10.56
C HIS A 78 19.25 -31.69 -9.09
N GLU A 79 19.94 -32.54 -8.33
CA GLU A 79 20.25 -32.50 -6.90
C GLU A 79 21.22 -31.36 -6.45
N PRO A 80 21.38 -31.11 -5.13
CA PRO A 80 21.60 -29.78 -4.58
C PRO A 80 23.09 -29.40 -4.52
N ALA A 81 23.50 -28.45 -5.34
CA ALA A 81 24.74 -27.73 -5.13
C ALA A 81 24.47 -26.50 -4.25
N LYS A 82 25.15 -26.42 -3.10
CA LYS A 82 25.23 -25.24 -2.23
C LYS A 82 25.91 -24.10 -2.99
N GLU A 83 25.17 -23.44 -3.85
CA GLU A 83 25.61 -22.25 -4.54
C GLU A 83 25.41 -21.10 -3.58
N LYS A 84 26.52 -20.55 -3.06
CA LYS A 84 26.51 -19.29 -2.32
C LYS A 84 25.82 -18.26 -3.20
N VAL A 85 24.55 -18.00 -2.91
CA VAL A 85 23.76 -16.99 -3.61
C VAL A 85 24.47 -15.67 -3.38
N LYS A 86 25.23 -15.24 -4.40
CA LYS A 86 25.77 -13.89 -4.45
C LYS A 86 24.56 -12.99 -4.31
N LEU A 87 24.50 -12.26 -3.19
CA LEU A 87 23.56 -11.17 -2.98
C LEU A 87 23.78 -10.19 -4.12
N THR A 88 23.09 -10.41 -5.22
CA THR A 88 23.23 -9.63 -6.43
C THR A 88 22.33 -8.44 -6.18
N GLU A 89 22.94 -7.29 -5.93
CA GLU A 89 22.19 -6.05 -5.78
C GLU A 89 21.29 -5.88 -7.01
N PRO A 90 20.01 -5.51 -6.82
CA PRO A 90 19.09 -5.34 -7.93
C PRO A 90 19.66 -4.32 -8.91
N SER A 91 19.60 -4.64 -10.20
CA SER A 91 20.08 -3.75 -11.26
C SER A 91 19.43 -2.37 -11.14
N TRP A 92 20.20 -1.32 -11.42
CA TRP A 92 19.74 0.08 -11.38
C TRP A 92 18.47 0.33 -12.22
N VAL A 93 18.30 -0.45 -13.29
CA VAL A 93 17.12 -0.40 -14.17
C VAL A 93 15.84 -0.86 -13.44
N MET A 94 15.94 -1.74 -12.44
CA MET A 94 14.80 -2.19 -11.62
C MET A 94 14.52 -1.24 -10.45
N VAL A 95 15.56 -0.71 -9.81
CA VAL A 95 15.41 0.18 -8.63
C VAL A 95 14.85 1.53 -9.02
N SER A 96 15.25 2.07 -10.17
CA SER A 96 14.82 3.41 -10.60
C SER A 96 13.30 3.61 -10.71
N PRO A 97 12.49 2.74 -11.37
CA PRO A 97 11.04 2.92 -11.38
C PRO A 97 10.41 2.75 -10.00
N MET A 98 10.91 1.84 -9.15
CA MET A 98 10.39 1.66 -7.80
C MET A 98 10.62 2.88 -6.93
N MET A 99 11.82 3.46 -6.99
CA MET A 99 12.17 4.69 -6.29
C MET A 99 11.36 5.88 -6.78
N ALA A 100 11.20 6.02 -8.11
CA ALA A 100 10.38 7.07 -8.69
C ALA A 100 8.93 7.01 -8.20
N LEU A 101 8.33 5.82 -8.15
CA LEU A 101 6.97 5.63 -7.63
C LEU A 101 6.90 5.91 -6.12
N ALA A 102 7.85 5.41 -5.33
CA ALA A 102 7.89 5.65 -3.89
C ALA A 102 7.95 7.15 -3.58
N ILE A 103 8.87 7.87 -4.22
CA ILE A 103 9.00 9.33 -4.10
C ILE A 103 7.72 10.02 -4.56
N SER A 104 7.12 9.59 -5.67
CA SER A 104 5.87 10.17 -6.18
C SER A 104 4.74 10.05 -5.14
N THR A 105 4.59 8.91 -4.47
CA THR A 105 3.55 8.75 -3.43
C THR A 105 3.79 9.62 -2.20
N LEU A 106 5.06 9.92 -1.88
CA LEU A 106 5.44 10.81 -0.78
C LEU A 106 5.19 12.27 -1.16
N VAL A 107 5.63 12.70 -2.34
CA VAL A 107 5.43 14.06 -2.86
C VAL A 107 3.94 14.38 -2.97
N LEU A 108 3.15 13.46 -3.53
CA LEU A 108 1.69 13.64 -3.63
C LEU A 108 0.99 13.62 -2.26
N GLY A 109 1.53 12.86 -1.30
CA GLY A 109 1.05 12.86 0.08
C GLY A 109 1.29 14.20 0.77
N ILE A 110 2.51 14.73 0.68
CA ILE A 110 2.87 16.04 1.23
C ILE A 110 2.06 17.16 0.55
N TYR A 111 1.95 17.11 -0.77
CA TYR A 111 1.18 18.08 -1.56
C TYR A 111 -0.22 17.60 -1.92
N ILE A 112 -0.98 17.10 -0.94
CA ILE A 112 -2.32 16.51 -1.14
C ILE A 112 -3.34 17.44 -1.83
N LYS A 113 -3.11 18.75 -1.80
CA LYS A 113 -3.96 19.75 -2.46
C LYS A 113 -4.08 19.54 -3.98
N TYR A 114 -3.01 19.09 -4.65
CA TYR A 114 -3.06 18.85 -6.10
C TYR A 114 -3.95 17.67 -6.49
N PRO A 115 -3.76 16.45 -5.96
CA PRO A 115 -4.66 15.33 -6.29
C PRO A 115 -6.10 15.61 -5.84
N LEU A 116 -6.32 16.30 -4.73
CA LEU A 116 -7.67 16.69 -4.30
C LEU A 116 -8.39 17.61 -5.30
N LYS A 117 -7.68 18.55 -5.94
CA LYS A 117 -8.27 19.40 -6.99
C LYS A 117 -8.69 18.59 -8.23
N LEU A 118 -7.89 17.60 -8.60
CA LEU A 118 -8.21 16.70 -9.71
C LEU A 118 -9.44 15.85 -9.38
N VAL A 119 -9.47 15.25 -8.18
CA VAL A 119 -10.63 14.49 -7.71
C VAL A 119 -11.88 15.36 -7.65
N ALA A 120 -11.79 16.59 -7.12
CA ALA A 120 -12.92 17.51 -7.07
C ALA A 120 -13.47 17.83 -8.47
N SER A 121 -12.61 17.93 -9.47
CA SER A 121 -13.03 18.16 -10.87
C SER A 121 -13.83 16.97 -11.41
N VAL A 122 -13.40 15.74 -11.11
CA VAL A 122 -14.12 14.50 -11.49
C VAL A 122 -15.44 14.37 -10.72
N VAL A 123 -15.45 14.66 -9.42
CA VAL A 123 -16.65 14.59 -8.58
C VAL A 123 -17.74 15.52 -9.09
N LYS A 124 -17.40 16.74 -9.52
CA LYS A 124 -18.37 17.68 -10.11
C LYS A 124 -19.07 17.12 -11.36
N ILE A 125 -18.33 16.38 -12.20
CA ILE A 125 -18.88 15.77 -13.41
C ILE A 125 -19.90 14.68 -13.06
N TYR A 126 -19.57 13.82 -12.09
CA TYR A 126 -20.41 12.67 -11.73
C TYR A 126 -21.60 13.04 -10.84
N PHE A 127 -21.40 13.91 -9.85
CA PHE A 127 -22.42 14.22 -8.85
C PHE A 127 -23.23 15.48 -9.16
N LYS A 128 -22.91 16.23 -10.22
CA LYS A 128 -23.56 17.50 -10.61
C LYS A 128 -23.76 18.47 -9.42
N VAL A 129 -22.77 18.52 -8.51
CA VAL A 129 -22.69 19.45 -7.38
C VAL A 129 -21.77 20.62 -7.73
#